data_AF-A0A952SUV1-F1
#
_entry.id   AF-A0A952SUV1-F1
#
_cell.length_a   1.000
_cell.length_b   1.000
_cell.length_c   1.000
_cell.angle_alpha   90.00
_cell.angle_beta   90.00
_cell.angle_gamma   90.00
#
_symmetry.space_group_name_H-M   'P 1'
#
loop_
_entity.id
_entity.type
_entity.pdbx_description
1 polymer ?
#
loop_
_entity_poly.entity_id
_entity_poly.type
_entity_poly.pdbx_seq_one_letter_code
_entity_poly.pdbx_strand_id
1 'polypeptide(L)'
;MTIKNNGDAPDNILCANRLTIQDCLERLRQLTDTLALCPTDITTRCELAAMLERLGQHEEALANWNAALSSQPNNLMAREGSARCRQWMGRSLQFPS
;
A
#
# COMPACT_ATOMS: atom_id res chain seq x y z
N MET A 1 11.11 27.59 17.89
CA MET A 1 9.93 26.89 17.35
C MET A 1 9.97 27.03 15.84
N THR A 2 10.64 26.10 15.17
CA THR A 2 10.75 26.06 13.71
C THR A 2 10.90 24.60 13.32
N ILE A 3 9.76 23.98 13.01
CA ILE A 3 9.71 22.65 12.41
C ILE A 3 10.12 22.86 10.95
N LYS A 4 11.36 22.50 10.61
CA LYS A 4 11.76 22.33 9.22
C LYS A 4 11.12 21.04 8.72
N ASN A 5 9.89 21.16 8.23
CA ASN A 5 9.42 20.31 7.16
C ASN A 5 10.17 20.73 5.91
N ASN A 6 10.91 19.85 5.25
CA ASN A 6 11.36 19.99 3.87
C ASN A 6 12.01 18.67 3.39
N GLY A 7 11.23 17.86 2.70
CA GLY A 7 11.67 17.24 1.46
C GLY A 7 12.73 16.14 1.54
N ASP A 8 12.51 15.11 2.34
CA ASP A 8 13.11 13.81 2.04
C ASP A 8 12.29 13.17 0.92
N ALA A 9 12.63 13.51 -0.33
CA ALA A 9 12.32 12.63 -1.44
C ALA A 9 13.00 11.29 -1.13
N PRO A 10 12.27 10.18 -0.93
CA PRO A 10 12.94 8.91 -0.73
C PRO A 10 13.58 8.55 -2.07
N ASP A 11 14.91 8.54 -2.07
CA ASP A 11 15.72 7.96 -3.12
C ASP A 11 15.25 6.53 -3.38
N ASN A 12 14.42 6.45 -4.40
CA ASN A 12 13.95 5.25 -5.03
C ASN A 12 15.13 4.65 -5.78
N ILE A 13 15.92 3.76 -5.19
CA ILE A 13 16.57 2.61 -5.84
C ILE A 13 17.07 1.63 -4.74
N LEU A 14 16.92 0.33 -5.00
CA LEU A 14 17.51 -0.85 -4.32
C LEU A 14 16.73 -1.49 -3.16
N CYS A 15 15.75 -2.28 -3.60
CA CYS A 15 15.46 -3.61 -3.07
C CYS A 15 16.75 -4.38 -2.67
N ALA A 16 17.08 -4.42 -1.38
CA ALA A 16 17.74 -5.54 -0.72
C ALA A 16 17.88 -5.21 0.76
N ASN A 17 17.59 -6.18 1.63
CA ASN A 17 17.91 -6.17 3.06
C ASN A 17 16.82 -5.66 4.03
N ARG A 18 15.96 -6.61 4.42
CA ARG A 18 15.10 -6.63 5.63
C ARG A 18 14.45 -5.28 5.99
N LEU A 19 13.34 -4.98 5.32
CA LEU A 19 12.39 -4.00 5.84
C LEU A 19 11.89 -4.52 7.18
N THR A 20 12.28 -3.85 8.27
CA THR A 20 11.79 -4.17 9.60
C THR A 20 10.32 -3.76 9.69
N ILE A 21 9.55 -4.38 10.60
CA ILE A 21 8.15 -3.98 10.83
C ILE A 21 8.06 -2.49 11.16
N GLN A 22 9.09 -1.93 11.80
CA GLN A 22 9.16 -0.51 12.14
C GLN A 22 9.14 0.40 10.90
N ASP A 23 9.90 0.05 9.87
CA ASP A 23 9.94 0.82 8.63
C ASP A 23 8.61 0.72 7.86
N CYS A 24 8.01 -0.48 7.83
CA CYS A 24 6.68 -0.66 7.25
C CYS A 24 5.63 0.24 7.90
N LEU A 25 5.66 0.37 9.23
CA LEU A 25 4.74 1.23 9.98
C LEU A 25 4.97 2.72 9.69
N GLU A 26 6.23 3.14 9.61
CA GLU A 26 6.57 4.54 9.27
C GLU A 26 6.12 4.89 7.85
N ARG A 27 6.37 3.98 6.89
CA ARG A 27 5.92 4.12 5.50
C ARG A 27 4.40 4.19 5.42
N LEU A 28 3.66 3.33 6.13
CA LEU A 28 2.20 3.40 6.20
C LEU A 28 1.72 4.75 6.74
N ARG A 29 2.38 5.27 7.78
CA ARG A 29 2.04 6.57 8.36
C ARG A 29 2.28 7.70 7.37
N GLN A 30 3.40 7.71 6.67
CA GLN A 30 3.70 8.72 5.63
C GLN A 30 2.68 8.68 4.48
N LEU A 31 2.31 7.49 4.02
CA LEU A 31 1.30 7.31 2.98
C LEU A 31 -0.09 7.76 3.45
N THR A 32 -0.42 7.54 4.72
CA THR A 32 -1.69 7.99 5.30
C THR A 32 -1.73 9.52 5.44
N ASP A 33 -0.63 10.14 5.86
CA ASP A 33 -0.53 11.60 6.00
C ASP A 33 -0.63 12.30 4.64
N THR A 34 0.07 11.76 3.63
CA THR A 34 -0.06 12.24 2.25
C THR A 34 -1.47 12.06 1.69
N LEU A 35 -2.18 10.97 2.02
CA LEU A 35 -3.59 10.83 1.67
C LEU A 35 -4.52 11.77 2.45
N ALA A 36 -4.15 12.16 3.67
CA ALA A 36 -4.91 13.18 4.40
C ALA A 36 -4.79 14.56 3.73
N LEU A 37 -3.62 14.87 3.16
CA LEU A 37 -3.39 16.09 2.39
C LEU A 37 -4.01 16.01 0.98
N CYS A 38 -3.92 14.85 0.33
CA CYS A 38 -4.36 14.59 -1.04
C CYS A 38 -5.19 13.29 -1.11
N PRO A 39 -6.47 13.30 -0.69
CA PRO A 39 -7.30 12.08 -0.62
C PRO A 39 -7.64 11.47 -1.99
N THR A 40 -7.47 12.26 -3.05
CA THR A 40 -7.65 11.87 -4.45
C THR A 40 -6.42 11.25 -5.08
N ASP A 41 -5.27 11.19 -4.39
CA ASP A 41 -4.06 10.63 -4.96
C ASP A 41 -4.09 9.10 -4.99
N ILE A 42 -4.55 8.55 -6.12
CA ILE A 42 -4.74 7.11 -6.29
C ILE A 42 -3.40 6.37 -6.26
N THR A 43 -2.31 6.99 -6.71
CA THR A 43 -0.97 6.40 -6.66
C THR A 43 -0.56 6.11 -5.21
N THR A 44 -0.74 7.09 -4.32
CA THR A 44 -0.45 6.93 -2.89
C THR A 44 -1.36 5.87 -2.25
N ARG A 45 -2.64 5.79 -2.65
CA ARG A 45 -3.56 4.71 -2.22
C ARG A 45 -3.08 3.33 -2.66
N CYS A 46 -2.57 3.22 -3.88
CA CYS A 46 -2.00 1.99 -4.42
C CYS A 46 -0.72 1.58 -3.68
N GLU A 47 0.16 2.52 -3.37
CA GLU A 47 1.36 2.25 -2.56
C GLU A 47 0.99 1.79 -1.14
N LEU A 48 -0.03 2.39 -0.52
CA LEU A 48 -0.54 1.98 0.78
C LEU A 48 -1.06 0.54 0.73
N ALA A 49 -1.84 0.20 -0.29
CA ALA A 49 -2.34 -1.16 -0.50
C ALA A 49 -1.20 -2.18 -0.68
N ALA A 50 -0.16 -1.82 -1.46
CA ALA A 50 1.03 -2.67 -1.63
C ALA A 50 1.81 -2.88 -0.32
N MET A 51 1.89 -1.87 0.54
CA MET A 51 2.50 -1.99 1.87
C MET A 51 1.70 -2.91 2.79
N LEU A 52 0.36 -2.82 2.78
CA LEU A 52 -0.53 -3.72 3.51
C LEU A 52 -0.36 -5.18 3.05
N GLU A 53 -0.20 -5.42 1.74
CA GLU A 53 0.10 -6.77 1.22
C GLU A 53 1.40 -7.33 1.79
N ARG A 54 2.45 -6.52 1.90
CA ARG A 54 3.74 -6.94 2.47
C ARG A 54 3.66 -7.26 3.96
N LEU A 55 2.71 -6.65 4.66
CA LEU A 55 2.41 -6.92 6.07
C LEU A 55 1.48 -8.13 6.25
N GLY A 56 1.02 -8.76 5.17
CA GLY A 56 0.08 -9.89 5.20
C GLY A 56 -1.38 -9.48 5.39
N GLN A 57 -1.69 -8.18 5.40
CA GLN A 57 -3.05 -7.65 5.54
C GLN A 57 -3.76 -7.62 4.17
N HIS A 58 -3.96 -8.80 3.58
CA HIS A 58 -4.51 -8.94 2.23
C HIS A 58 -5.97 -8.45 2.11
N GLU A 59 -6.75 -8.51 3.21
CA GLU A 59 -8.13 -8.01 3.25
C GLU A 59 -8.19 -6.48 3.15
N GLU A 60 -7.43 -5.77 3.99
CA GLU A 60 -7.34 -4.30 3.97
C GLU A 60 -6.70 -3.80 2.68
N ALA A 61 -5.67 -4.49 2.18
CA ALA A 61 -5.06 -4.19 0.89
C ALA A 61 -6.10 -4.25 -0.24
N LEU A 62 -6.93 -5.31 -0.28
CA LEU A 62 -7.96 -5.47 -1.30
C LEU A 62 -9.02 -4.35 -1.25
N ALA A 63 -9.42 -3.91 -0.06
CA ALA A 63 -10.35 -2.78 0.08
C ALA A 63 -9.75 -1.51 -0.55
N ASN A 64 -8.47 -1.22 -0.29
CA ASN A 64 -7.77 -0.09 -0.86
C ASN A 64 -7.59 -0.20 -2.38
N TRP A 65 -7.25 -1.39 -2.88
CA TRP A 65 -7.15 -1.67 -4.31
C TRP A 65 -8.50 -1.48 -5.03
N ASN A 66 -9.59 -1.97 -4.46
CA ASN A 66 -10.93 -1.78 -5.04
C ASN A 66 -11.35 -0.31 -5.04
N ALA A 67 -11.04 0.43 -3.99
CA ALA A 67 -11.35 1.86 -3.96
C ALA A 67 -10.53 2.63 -5.00
N ALA A 68 -9.25 2.29 -5.20
CA ALA A 68 -8.42 2.82 -6.28
C ALA A 68 -9.00 2.49 -7.66
N LEU A 69 -9.51 1.27 -7.87
CA LEU A 69 -10.18 0.86 -9.12
C LEU A 69 -11.52 1.56 -9.34
N SER A 70 -12.27 1.85 -8.26
CA SER A 70 -13.52 2.58 -8.36
C SER A 70 -13.30 4.02 -8.83
N SER A 71 -12.17 4.63 -8.45
CA SER A 71 -11.79 5.96 -8.94
C SER A 71 -11.11 5.91 -10.30
N GLN A 72 -10.23 4.93 -10.52
CA GLN A 72 -9.49 4.73 -11.77
C GLN A 72 -9.58 3.26 -12.22
N PRO A 73 -10.63 2.90 -12.97
CA PRO A 73 -10.85 1.51 -13.40
C PRO A 73 -9.76 0.99 -14.35
N ASN A 74 -9.03 1.91 -15.01
CA ASN A 74 -7.93 1.57 -15.90
C ASN A 74 -6.55 1.51 -15.19
N ASN A 75 -6.51 1.61 -13.86
CA ASN A 75 -5.26 1.52 -13.12
C ASN A 75 -4.77 0.07 -13.08
N LEU A 76 -3.71 -0.21 -13.86
CA LEU A 76 -3.12 -1.54 -13.96
C LEU A 76 -2.59 -2.03 -12.61
N MET A 77 -1.90 -1.17 -11.85
CA MET A 77 -1.34 -1.51 -10.54
C MET A 77 -2.43 -1.99 -9.59
N ALA A 78 -3.57 -1.31 -9.57
CA ALA A 78 -4.68 -1.69 -8.69
C ALA A 78 -5.38 -2.97 -9.15
N ARG A 79 -5.44 -3.23 -10.47
CA ARG A 79 -5.95 -4.51 -11.00
C ARG A 79 -5.04 -5.66 -10.59
N GLU A 80 -3.74 -5.50 -10.73
CA GLU A 80 -2.75 -6.53 -10.37
C GLU A 80 -2.73 -6.79 -8.86
N GLY A 81 -2.73 -5.74 -8.04
CA GLY A 81 -2.79 -5.86 -6.58
C GLY A 81 -4.06 -6.55 -6.09
N SER A 82 -5.23 -6.15 -6.61
CA SER A 82 -6.50 -6.80 -6.27
C SER A 82 -6.56 -8.28 -6.69
N ALA A 83 -5.95 -8.65 -7.82
CA ALA A 83 -5.88 -10.04 -8.26
C ALA A 83 -4.97 -10.87 -7.33
N ARG A 84 -3.83 -10.29 -6.92
CA ARG A 84 -2.89 -10.92 -5.98
C ARG A 84 -3.54 -11.16 -4.63
N CYS A 85 -4.17 -10.15 -4.04
CA CYS A 85 -4.91 -10.27 -2.78
C CYS A 85 -6.00 -11.35 -2.83
N ARG A 86 -6.77 -11.40 -3.94
CA ARG A 86 -7.79 -12.44 -4.15
C ARG A 86 -7.20 -13.85 -4.21
N GLN A 87 -6.04 -14.02 -4.85
CA GLN A 87 -5.37 -15.32 -4.86
C GLN A 87 -4.86 -15.73 -3.48
N TRP A 88 -4.32 -14.80 -2.70
CA TRP A 88 -3.90 -15.07 -1.32
C TRP A 88 -5.08 -15.51 -0.45
N MET A 89 -6.21 -14.80 -0.51
CA MET A 89 -7.43 -15.17 0.22
C MET A 89 -8.06 -16.47 -0.28
N GLY A 90 -8.03 -16.73 -1.59
CA GLY A 90 -8.51 -17.99 -2.16
C GLY A 90 -7.66 -19.19 -1.75
N ARG A 91 -6.35 -19.01 -1.58
CA ARG A 91 -5.43 -20.05 -1.11
C ARG A 91 -5.53 -20.29 0.39
N SER A 92 -5.70 -19.25 1.21
CA SER A 92 -5.88 -19.42 2.65
C SER A 92 -7.19 -20.17 2.97
N LEU A 93 -8.22 -20.03 2.13
CA LEU A 93 -9.47 -20.78 2.28
C LEU A 93 -9.36 -22.27 1.87
N GLN A 94 -8.32 -22.67 1.12
CA GLN A 94 -8.13 -24.06 0.67
C GLN A 94 -7.35 -24.94 1.66
N PHE A 95 -6.85 -24.39 2.76
CA PHE A 95 -6.29 -25.17 3.86
C PHE A 95 -7.21 -25.05 5.07
N PRO A 96 -8.31 -25.83 5.13
CA PRO A 96 -8.96 -26.05 6.41
C PRO A 96 -7.97 -26.82 7.29
N SER A 97 -7.69 -26.25 8.46
CA SER A 97 -7.04 -26.95 9.58
C SER A 97 -7.79 -28.22 9.96
#